data_AF-A0A1H4TGJ0-F1
#
_entry.id   AF-A0A1H4TGJ0-F1
#
_cell.length_a   1.000
_cell.length_b   1.000
_cell.length_c   1.000
_cell.angle_alpha   90.00
_cell.angle_beta   90.00
_cell.angle_gamma   90.00
#
_symmetry.space_group_name_H-M   'P 1'
#
loop_
_entity.id
_entity.type
_entity.pdbx_description
1 polymer ?
#
loop_
_entity_poly.entity_id
_entity_poly.type
_entity_poly.pdbx_seq_one_letter_code
_entity_poly.pdbx_strand_id
1 'polypeptide(L)' 'MTSGTRSAPDEDEYDFLPLRLPREVSRVTAAMRLTIEAEFGGWELSRVRLYTDGSRRVLLRRKRTKTSGMLPPDATKGL' A
#
# COMPACT_ATOMS: atom_id res chain seq x y z
N MET A 1 14.57 -28.72 -12.89
CA MET A 1 14.83 -27.58 -11.99
C MET A 1 13.63 -26.65 -12.08
N THR A 2 12.59 -26.89 -11.28
CA THR A 2 11.35 -26.11 -11.29
C THR A 2 11.39 -25.12 -10.15
N SER A 3 11.61 -23.84 -10.45
CA SER A 3 11.41 -22.76 -9.49
C SER A 3 9.91 -22.67 -9.20
N GLY A 4 9.49 -23.28 -8.11
CA GLY A 4 8.14 -23.11 -7.59
C GLY A 4 7.98 -21.66 -7.14
N THR A 5 7.22 -20.88 -7.89
CA THR A 5 6.72 -19.59 -7.41
C THR A 5 5.73 -19.90 -6.29
N ARG A 6 6.22 -19.87 -5.05
CA ARG A 6 5.35 -19.84 -3.88
C ARG A 6 4.70 -18.46 -3.86
N SER A 7 3.61 -18.27 -4.61
CA SER A 7 2.67 -17.21 -4.28
C SER A 7 2.24 -17.47 -2.84
N ALA A 8 2.67 -16.60 -1.94
CA ALA A 8 2.30 -16.70 -0.55
C ALA A 8 0.78 -16.45 -0.46
N PRO A 9 0.03 -17.24 0.33
CA PRO A 9 -1.43 -17.12 0.43
C PRO A 9 -1.91 -15.72 0.85
N ASP A 10 -1.02 -14.87 1.36
CA ASP A 10 -1.32 -13.51 1.82
C ASP A 10 -1.40 -12.46 0.67
N GLU A 11 -0.82 -12.70 -0.51
CA GLU A 11 -0.87 -11.72 -1.62
C GLU A 11 -2.29 -11.55 -2.19
N ASP A 12 -3.13 -12.58 -2.04
CA ASP A 12 -4.54 -12.53 -2.42
C ASP A 12 -5.42 -11.83 -1.37
N GLU A 13 -4.94 -11.67 -0.14
CA GLU A 13 -5.70 -11.02 0.94
C GLU A 13 -5.33 -9.55 1.12
N TYR A 14 -4.12 -9.14 0.72
CA TYR A 14 -3.61 -7.79 0.94
C TYR A 14 -3.29 -7.06 -0.36
N ASP A 15 -3.55 -5.76 -0.37
CA ASP A 15 -2.97 -4.83 -1.33
C ASP A 15 -1.66 -4.28 -0.76
N PHE A 16 -0.71 -3.96 -1.64
CA PHE A 16 0.59 -3.40 -1.28
C PHE A 16 0.87 -2.10 -2.03
N LEU A 17 1.35 -1.09 -1.29
CA LEU A 17 1.73 0.21 -1.85
C LEU A 17 3.22 0.49 -1.58
N PRO A 18 4.09 0.37 -2.60
CA PRO A 18 5.49 0.75 -2.47
C PRO A 18 5.67 2.26 -2.60
N LEU A 19 6.35 2.85 -1.63
CA LEU A 19 6.69 4.27 -1.59
C LEU A 19 8.22 4.45 -1.55
N ARG A 20 8.70 5.49 -2.25
CA ARG A 20 10.08 5.98 -2.11
C ARG A 20 10.06 7.36 -1.47
N LEU A 21 10.78 7.50 -0.36
CA LEU A 21 10.98 8.77 0.33
C LEU A 21 12.40 9.25 0.02
N PRO A 22 12.56 10.37 -0.72
CA PRO A 22 13.86 11.01 -0.91
C PRO A 22 14.50 11.40 0.42
N ARG A 23 15.81 11.65 0.41
CA ARG A 23 16.58 12.03 1.61
C ARG A 23 16.16 13.40 2.15
N GLU A 24 15.64 14.27 1.27
CA GLU A 24 15.19 15.63 1.58
C GLU A 24 13.93 15.62 2.45
N VAL A 25 13.16 14.52 2.42
CA VAL A 25 12.00 14.38 3.29
C VAL A 25 12.49 14.12 4.70
N SER A 26 12.23 15.04 5.63
CA SER A 26 12.60 14.83 7.02
C SER A 26 11.94 13.57 7.60
N ARG A 27 12.52 13.01 8.66
CA ARG A 27 11.91 11.89 9.38
C ARG A 27 10.53 12.23 9.94
N VAL A 28 10.34 13.45 10.43
CA VAL A 28 9.06 13.91 10.99
C VAL A 28 8.00 14.01 9.90
N THR A 29 8.32 14.63 8.77
CA THR A 29 7.41 14.74 7.62
C THR A 29 7.04 13.36 7.08
N ALA A 30 8.02 12.44 6.98
CA ALA A 30 7.76 11.06 6.59
C ALA A 30 6.78 10.38 7.56
N ALA A 31 7.02 10.48 8.87
CA ALA A 31 6.15 9.88 9.88
C ALA A 31 4.72 10.43 9.78
N MET A 32 4.54 11.75 9.69
CA MET A 32 3.22 12.39 9.54
C MET A 32 2.48 11.85 8.31
N ARG A 33 3.14 11.79 7.15
CA ARG A 33 2.52 11.26 5.92
C ARG A 33 2.09 9.81 6.07
N LEU A 34 2.95 8.96 6.63
CA LEU A 34 2.64 7.54 6.82
C LEU A 34 1.52 7.34 7.85
N THR A 35 1.45 8.18 8.89
CA THR A 35 0.32 8.16 9.84
C THR A 35 -0.97 8.54 9.14
N ILE A 36 -1.00 9.58 8.32
CA ILE A 36 -2.22 9.97 7.56
C ILE A 36 -2.70 8.80 6.69
N GLU A 37 -1.79 8.13 5.98
CA GLU A 37 -2.14 6.94 5.18
C GLU A 37 -2.71 5.80 6.04
N ALA A 38 -2.20 5.63 7.26
CA ALA A 38 -2.71 4.63 8.18
C ALA A 38 -4.10 4.95 8.71
N GLU A 39 -4.29 6.17 9.22
CA GLU A 39 -5.55 6.59 9.84
C GLU A 39 -6.69 6.71 8.82
N PHE A 40 -6.40 7.21 7.61
CA PHE A 40 -7.44 7.56 6.63
C PHE A 40 -7.43 6.68 5.38
N GLY A 41 -6.29 6.11 5.01
CA GLY A 41 -6.16 5.22 3.85
C GLY A 41 -6.29 3.74 4.18
N GLY A 42 -6.32 3.38 5.48
CA GLY A 42 -6.32 2.01 5.96
C GLY A 42 -5.01 1.27 5.71
N TRP A 43 -3.91 2.00 5.48
CA TRP A 43 -2.61 1.44 5.15
C TRP A 43 -1.73 1.22 6.39
N GLU A 44 -1.26 0.00 6.57
CA GLU A 44 -0.33 -0.32 7.65
C GLU A 44 1.12 -0.39 7.15
N LEU A 45 2.06 0.03 8.00
CA LEU A 45 3.49 -0.06 7.70
C LEU A 45 3.96 -1.52 7.71
N SER A 46 4.36 -2.06 6.55
CA SER A 46 4.82 -3.44 6.43
C SER A 46 6.34 -3.57 6.45
N ARG A 47 7.06 -2.67 5.75
CA ARG A 47 8.52 -2.71 5.67
C ARG A 47 9.09 -1.32 5.47
N VAL A 48 10.24 -1.04 6.09
CA VAL A 48 11.04 0.16 5.82
C VAL A 48 12.47 -0.25 5.59
N ARG A 49 13.11 0.32 4.56
CA ARG A 49 14.54 0.16 4.29
C ARG A 49 15.17 1.51 4.01
N LEU A 50 16.18 1.87 4.80
CA LEU A 50 17.05 3.01 4.55
C LEU A 50 18.21 2.58 3.64
N TYR A 51 18.54 3.41 2.67
CA TYR A 51 19.66 3.23 1.76
C TYR A 51 20.78 4.22 2.08
N THR A 52 21.99 3.91 1.61
CA THR A 52 23.20 4.72 1.83
C THR A 52 23.13 6.10 1.19
N ASP A 53 22.31 6.28 0.15
CA ASP A 53 22.01 7.58 -0.46
C ASP A 53 21.05 8.45 0.37
N GLY A 54 20.64 7.97 1.55
CA GLY A 54 19.70 8.62 2.46
C GLY A 54 18.24 8.43 2.08
N SER A 55 17.94 7.78 0.93
CA SER A 55 16.57 7.48 0.55
C SER A 55 16.01 6.32 1.37
N ARG A 56 14.69 6.31 1.56
CA ARG A 56 13.97 5.19 2.19
C ARG A 56 13.00 4.58 1.20
N ARG A 57 12.94 3.26 1.16
CA ARG A 57 11.79 2.55 0.59
C ARG A 57 10.88 2.10 1.72
N VAL A 58 9.60 2.35 1.54
CA VAL A 58 8.54 1.95 2.46
C VAL A 58 7.58 1.08 1.69
N LEU A 59 7.16 -0.02 2.30
CA LEU A 59 6.07 -0.85 1.81
C LEU A 59 4.92 -0.71 2.79
N LEU A 60 3.79 -0.23 2.30
CA LEU A 60 2.52 -0.26 3.02
C LEU A 60 1.71 -1.47 2.57
N ARG A 61 0.87 -1.98 3.47
CA ARG A 61 -0.09 -3.05 3.18
C ARG A 61 -1.48 -2.67 3.70
N ARG A 62 -2.53 -3.17 3.07
CA ARG A 62 -3.89 -3.09 3.61
C ARG A 62 -4.67 -4.33 3.20
N LYS A 63 -5.64 -4.77 4.00
CA LYS A 63 -6.47 -5.91 3.63
C LYS A 63 -7.43 -5.52 2.50
N ARG A 64 -7.53 -6.34 1.47
CA ARG A 64 -8.44 -6.12 0.34
C ARG A 64 -9.88 -6.29 0.80
N THR A 65 -10.70 -5.26 0.65
CA THR A 65 -12.13 -5.35 0.94
C THR A 65 -12.87 -5.85 -0.30
N LYS A 66 -13.69 -6.90 -0.14
CA LYS A 66 -14.48 -7.50 -1.25
C LYS A 66 -15.50 -6.54 -1.88
N THR A 67 -15.72 -5.37 -1.29
CA THR A 67 -16.74 -4.39 -1.68
C THR A 67 -16.33 -3.46 -2.82
N SER A 68 -15.04 -3.41 -3.19
CA SER A 68 -14.56 -2.46 -4.22
C SER A 68 -15.13 -2.68 -5.63
N GLY A 69 -15.94 -3.73 -5.85
CA GLY A 69 -16.64 -4.02 -7.11
C GLY A 69 -18.14 -3.70 -7.15
N MET A 70 -18.75 -3.17 -6.08
CA MET A 70 -20.20 -2.92 -6.07
C MET A 70 -20.54 -1.50 -6.54
N LEU A 71 -20.41 -1.28 -7.85
CA LEU A 71 -21.23 -0.28 -8.54
C LEU A 71 -22.62 -0.90 -8.76
N PRO A 72 -23.73 -0.25 -8.35
CA PRO A 72 -25.05 -0.74 -8.69
C PRO A 72 -25.21 -0.76 -10.23
N PRO A 73 -25.69 -1.86 -10.83
CA PRO A 73 -25.76 -2.02 -12.28
C PRO A 73 -26.76 -1.09 -13.01
N ASP A 74 -27.38 -0.11 -12.34
CA ASP A 74 -28.55 0.62 -12.89
C ASP A 74 -28.44 2.15 -12.93
N ALA A 75 -27.23 2.73 -12.82
CA ALA A 75 -27.07 4.19 -12.95
C ALA A 75 -27.03 4.70 -14.42
N THR A 76 -27.68 4.00 -15.36
CA THR A 76 -27.74 4.39 -16.79
C THR A 76 -29.13 4.41 -17.40
N LYS A 77 -30.21 4.38 -16.62
CA LYS A 77 -31.56 4.72 -17.10
C LYS A 77 -32.22 5.79 -16.25
N GLY A 78 -32.03 7.04 -16.67
CA GLY A 78 -32.79 8.18 -16.23
C GLY A 78 -32.58 9.29 -17.25
N LEU A 79 -33.60 9.47 -18.08
CA LEU A 79 -33.77 10.54 -19.05
C LEU A 79 -33.72 11.91 -18.34
#